data_AF-C4JB15-F1
#
_entry.id   AF-C4JB15-F1
#
_cell.length_a   1.000
_cell.length_b   1.000
_cell.length_c   1.000
_cell.angle_alpha   90.00
_cell.angle_beta   90.00
_cell.angle_gamma   90.00
#
_symmetry.space_group_name_H-M   'P 1'
#
loop_
_entity.id
_entity.type
_entity.pdbx_description
1 polymer ?
#
loop_
_entity_poly.entity_id
_entity_poly.type
_entity_poly.pdbx_seq_one_letter_code
_entity_poly.pdbx_strand_id
1 'polypeptide(L)'
;MNKKNLPKFDAADSASATLKGIKALAELCSEDGACQKRIADLGALPLLRHILLGDDYEKLAAIEAYDASRTREVQDKNVAPNVSSTDATTDPSSVRVPPAAHIRRHAGRLLTILSLLPNSKKEIISDAVWCKWLEDCASGRIPCNDIKLKSYCRLTLLNILCSESPNTRKASDEYPDSESEYKRNCPQFGDALFLLNPELPLEVHVDNSGFGILRVSRDNCKEDGGIGGSGSETVNSVDDAEAASKSVPLMDVVFVHGLRGGPFNSWRIADDKSSTTKAGLVESIDEDAGKEGTCWPREWLAADFPQARFFTVKYKTNLTQWTGASLPLQEVSSMLLRKLVAAGIGSRPVIFVTHSMGRTGG
;
A
#
# COMPACT_ATOMS: atom_id res chain seq x y z
N MET A 1 0.86 -46.92 -26.83
CA MET A 1 0.29 -45.91 -25.91
C MET A 1 1.41 -44.97 -25.51
N ASN A 2 1.49 -43.78 -26.12
CA ASN A 2 2.48 -42.77 -25.74
C ASN A 2 2.11 -42.24 -24.35
N LYS A 3 2.98 -42.47 -23.35
CA LYS A 3 2.97 -41.69 -22.11
C LYS A 3 3.13 -40.23 -22.53
N LYS A 4 2.02 -39.48 -22.52
CA LYS A 4 2.10 -38.01 -22.55
C LYS A 4 2.94 -37.64 -21.34
N ASN A 5 4.19 -37.24 -21.55
CA ASN A 5 5.01 -36.63 -20.51
C ASN A 5 4.20 -35.45 -19.99
N LEU A 6 3.64 -35.57 -18.78
CA LEU A 6 3.04 -34.43 -18.11
C LEU A 6 4.13 -33.35 -18.02
N PRO A 7 3.82 -32.08 -18.34
CA PRO A 7 4.79 -31.01 -18.20
C PRO A 7 5.27 -31.01 -16.74
N LYS A 8 6.58 -31.16 -16.54
CA LYS A 8 7.20 -31.05 -15.22
C LYS A 8 7.03 -29.60 -14.78
N PHE A 9 6.18 -29.39 -13.78
CA PHE A 9 6.02 -28.09 -13.15
C PHE A 9 7.30 -27.77 -12.38
N ASP A 10 7.98 -26.69 -12.73
CA ASP A 10 9.21 -26.27 -12.08
C ASP A 10 8.95 -25.19 -11.01
N ALA A 11 9.99 -24.83 -10.24
CA ALA A 11 9.86 -23.85 -9.17
C ALA A 11 9.54 -22.43 -9.70
N ALA A 12 9.95 -22.10 -10.92
CA ALA A 12 9.64 -20.81 -11.54
C ALA A 12 8.16 -20.74 -11.92
N ASP A 13 7.60 -21.82 -12.48
CA ASP A 13 6.16 -21.95 -12.74
C ASP A 13 5.35 -21.83 -11.44
N SER A 14 5.86 -22.41 -10.35
CA SER A 14 5.26 -22.28 -9.02
C SER A 14 5.23 -20.84 -8.54
N ALA A 15 6.34 -20.11 -8.66
CA ALA A 15 6.41 -18.70 -8.26
C ALA A 15 5.43 -17.83 -9.07
N SER A 16 5.32 -18.07 -10.38
CA SER A 16 4.35 -17.39 -11.25
C SER A 16 2.91 -17.71 -10.86
N ALA A 17 2.61 -18.98 -10.55
CA ALA A 17 1.30 -19.39 -10.07
C ALA A 17 0.96 -18.76 -8.72
N THR A 18 1.91 -18.69 -7.78
CA THR A 18 1.72 -18.05 -6.48
C THR A 18 1.40 -16.56 -6.65
N LEU A 19 2.16 -15.83 -7.47
CA LEU A 19 1.88 -14.42 -7.76
C LEU A 19 0.46 -14.22 -8.28
N LYS A 20 0.05 -15.00 -9.29
CA LYS A 20 -1.31 -14.94 -9.87
C LYS A 20 -2.38 -15.30 -8.85
N GLY A 21 -2.13 -16.31 -8.02
CA GLY A 21 -3.02 -16.73 -6.95
C GLY A 21 -3.26 -15.63 -5.93
N ILE A 22 -2.19 -14.99 -5.43
CA ILE A 22 -2.30 -13.90 -4.45
C ILE A 22 -3.00 -12.69 -5.05
N LYS A 23 -2.73 -12.34 -6.32
CA LYS A 23 -3.46 -11.28 -7.03
C LYS A 23 -4.96 -11.57 -7.05
N ALA A 24 -5.35 -12.78 -7.47
CA ALA A 24 -6.75 -13.18 -7.54
C ALA A 24 -7.43 -13.19 -6.16
N LEU A 25 -6.76 -13.68 -5.12
CA LEU A 25 -7.28 -13.66 -3.75
C LEU A 25 -7.49 -12.22 -3.25
N ALA A 26 -6.55 -11.31 -3.53
CA ALA A 26 -6.70 -9.90 -3.16
C ALA A 26 -7.89 -9.23 -3.86
N GLU A 27 -8.13 -9.53 -5.15
CA GLU A 27 -9.31 -9.03 -5.87
C GLU A 27 -10.61 -9.58 -5.26
N LEU A 28 -10.67 -10.89 -5.01
CA LEU A 28 -11.86 -11.53 -4.41
C LEU A 28 -12.16 -10.99 -3.01
N CYS A 29 -11.14 -10.71 -2.20
CA CYS A 29 -11.32 -10.20 -0.85
C CYS A 29 -11.56 -8.70 -0.75
N SER A 30 -11.38 -7.93 -1.84
CA SER A 30 -11.39 -6.45 -1.79
C SER A 30 -12.69 -5.86 -1.22
N GLU A 31 -13.84 -6.47 -1.51
CA GLU A 31 -15.17 -6.01 -1.07
C GLU A 31 -16.04 -7.12 -0.44
N ASP A 32 -15.53 -8.35 -0.32
CA ASP A 32 -16.28 -9.51 0.19
C ASP A 32 -15.72 -10.01 1.52
N GLY A 33 -16.40 -9.65 2.62
CA GLY A 33 -16.05 -10.07 3.97
C GLY A 33 -16.19 -11.59 4.23
N ALA A 34 -17.08 -12.28 3.52
CA ALA A 34 -17.22 -13.74 3.63
C ALA A 34 -16.01 -14.44 2.99
N CYS A 35 -15.56 -13.96 1.83
CA CYS A 35 -14.32 -14.41 1.20
C CYS A 35 -13.11 -14.14 2.08
N GLN A 36 -12.99 -12.93 2.65
CA GLN A 36 -11.92 -12.58 3.60
C GLN A 36 -11.85 -13.60 4.74
N LYS A 37 -12.98 -13.87 5.41
CA LYS A 37 -13.05 -14.82 6.52
C LYS A 37 -12.66 -16.24 6.08
N ARG A 38 -13.22 -16.72 4.97
CA ARG A 38 -12.95 -18.07 4.46
C ARG A 38 -11.47 -18.27 4.12
N ILE A 39 -10.83 -17.29 3.50
CA ILE A 39 -9.41 -17.36 3.13
C ILE A 39 -8.51 -17.29 4.37
N ALA A 40 -8.87 -16.45 5.36
CA ALA A 40 -8.17 -16.42 6.64
C ALA A 40 -8.26 -17.77 7.37
N ASP A 41 -9.45 -18.38 7.43
CA ASP A 41 -9.69 -19.69 8.07
C ASP A 41 -8.93 -20.84 7.38
N LEU A 42 -8.63 -20.71 6.08
CA LEU A 42 -7.82 -21.66 5.30
C LEU A 42 -6.30 -21.51 5.53
N GLY A 43 -5.86 -20.61 6.42
CA GLY A 43 -4.46 -20.42 6.76
C GLY A 43 -3.70 -19.49 5.82
N ALA A 44 -4.38 -18.51 5.20
CA ALA A 44 -3.72 -17.52 4.37
C ALA A 44 -2.73 -16.64 5.16
N LEU A 45 -2.98 -16.37 6.44
CA LEU A 45 -2.10 -15.51 7.26
C LEU A 45 -0.70 -16.11 7.48
N PRO A 46 -0.54 -17.37 7.94
CA PRO A 46 0.79 -18.00 8.02
C PRO A 46 1.54 -18.02 6.68
N LEU A 47 0.82 -18.23 5.56
CA LEU A 47 1.41 -18.18 4.22
C LEU A 47 1.92 -16.78 3.89
N LEU A 48 1.11 -15.75 4.11
CA LEU A 48 1.50 -14.36 3.86
C LEU A 48 2.68 -13.93 4.73
N ARG A 49 2.68 -14.32 6.00
CA ARG A 49 3.81 -14.13 6.91
C ARG A 49 5.09 -14.72 6.33
N HIS A 50 5.04 -15.97 5.87
CA HIS A 50 6.19 -16.65 5.27
C HIS A 50 6.69 -15.95 4.01
N ILE A 51 5.78 -15.56 3.10
CA ILE A 51 6.14 -14.85 1.85
C ILE A 51 6.79 -13.49 2.13
N LEU A 52 6.31 -12.77 3.15
CA LEU A 52 6.81 -11.44 3.48
C LEU A 52 8.17 -11.49 4.18
N LEU A 53 8.32 -12.39 5.17
CA LEU A 53 9.54 -12.48 5.99
C LEU A 53 10.63 -13.36 5.36
N GLY A 54 10.25 -14.34 4.54
CA GLY A 54 11.16 -15.27 3.88
C GLY A 54 11.87 -14.67 2.69
N ASP A 55 12.93 -15.35 2.25
CA ASP A 55 13.79 -14.98 1.12
C ASP A 55 13.77 -16.04 -0.01
N ASP A 56 12.77 -16.92 -0.01
CA ASP A 56 12.68 -18.07 -0.93
C ASP A 56 12.63 -17.62 -2.39
N TYR A 57 11.91 -16.55 -2.69
CA TYR A 57 11.80 -16.00 -4.04
C TYR A 57 13.07 -15.28 -4.50
N GLU A 58 13.80 -14.62 -3.59
CA GLU A 58 15.12 -14.06 -3.88
C GLU A 58 16.13 -15.16 -4.19
N LYS A 59 16.17 -16.22 -3.37
CA LYS A 59 17.02 -17.39 -3.60
C LYS A 59 16.70 -18.04 -4.94
N LEU A 60 15.42 -18.23 -5.24
CA LEU A 60 14.97 -18.83 -6.49
C LEU A 60 15.37 -17.98 -7.70
N ALA A 61 15.18 -16.66 -7.64
CA ALA A 61 15.60 -15.75 -8.69
C ALA A 61 17.13 -15.75 -8.89
N ALA A 62 17.91 -15.82 -7.80
CA ALA A 62 19.37 -15.91 -7.86
C ALA A 62 19.85 -17.21 -8.52
N ILE A 63 19.22 -18.35 -8.19
CA ILE A 63 19.51 -19.64 -8.81
C ILE A 63 19.23 -19.60 -10.32
N GLU A 64 18.08 -19.06 -10.72
CA GLU A 64 17.74 -18.98 -12.14
C GLU A 64 18.65 -18.02 -12.92
N ALA A 65 19.01 -16.88 -12.33
CA ALA A 65 19.98 -15.95 -12.93
C ALA A 65 21.36 -16.61 -13.10
N TYR A 66 21.80 -17.41 -12.13
CA TYR A 66 23.04 -18.18 -12.21
C TYR A 66 22.99 -19.24 -13.32
N ASP A 67 21.90 -20.01 -13.40
CA ASP A 67 21.70 -21.03 -14.43
C ASP A 67 21.62 -20.44 -15.84
N ALA A 68 20.95 -19.29 -16.00
CA ALA A 68 20.90 -18.56 -17.26
C ALA A 68 22.29 -18.07 -17.69
N SER A 69 23.08 -17.54 -16.75
CA SER A 69 24.46 -17.07 -17.01
C SER A 69 25.35 -18.23 -17.47
N ARG A 70 25.29 -19.37 -16.78
CA ARG A 70 26.05 -20.58 -17.14
C ARG A 70 25.67 -21.11 -18.53
N THR A 71 24.38 -21.07 -18.88
CA THR A 71 23.91 -21.49 -20.20
C THR A 71 24.46 -20.58 -21.30
N ARG A 72 24.52 -19.27 -21.05
CA ARG A 72 25.09 -18.29 -21.98
C ARG A 72 26.59 -18.48 -22.17
N GLU A 73 27.35 -18.71 -21.11
CA GLU A 73 28.79 -18.99 -21.20
C GLU A 73 29.11 -20.25 -22.03
N VAL A 74 28.29 -21.29 -21.91
CA VAL A 74 28.43 -22.51 -22.74
C VAL A 74 28.11 -22.21 -24.20
N GLN A 75 27.11 -21.37 -24.47
CA GLN A 75 26.74 -20.98 -25.82
C GLN A 75 27.84 -20.12 -26.49
N ASP A 76 28.41 -19.15 -25.77
CA ASP A 76 29.49 -18.30 -26.27
C ASP A 76 30.77 -19.09 -26.58
N LYS A 77 31.10 -20.12 -25.78
CA LYS A 77 32.24 -21.02 -26.03
C LYS A 77 32.06 -21.91 -27.27
N ASN A 78 30.82 -22.12 -27.72
CA ASN A 78 30.49 -22.97 -28.87
C ASN A 78 30.37 -22.18 -30.19
N VAL A 79 30.53 -20.85 -30.18
CA VAL A 79 30.53 -20.02 -31.39
C VAL A 79 31.96 -19.78 -31.87
N ALA A 80 32.26 -20.17 -33.11
CA ALA A 80 33.58 -19.98 -33.74
C ALA A 80 33.88 -18.48 -34.04
N PRO A 81 35.15 -18.06 -34.19
CA PRO A 81 35.55 -16.63 -34.13
C PRO A 81 35.13 -15.76 -35.32
N ASN A 82 34.45 -16.32 -36.33
CA ASN A 82 34.21 -15.64 -37.60
C ASN A 82 32.72 -15.50 -37.92
N VAL A 83 31.98 -14.74 -37.12
CA VAL A 83 30.79 -14.04 -37.62
C VAL A 83 30.68 -12.72 -36.87
N SER A 84 30.79 -11.60 -37.59
CA SER A 84 30.51 -10.27 -37.04
C SER A 84 29.05 -10.18 -36.62
N SER A 85 28.79 -10.26 -35.31
CA SER A 85 27.46 -10.09 -34.72
C SER A 85 27.16 -8.61 -34.48
N THR A 86 26.90 -7.87 -35.55
CA THR A 86 26.01 -6.71 -35.45
C THR A 86 24.57 -7.24 -35.43
N ASP A 87 23.79 -6.85 -34.42
CA ASP A 87 22.41 -7.28 -34.10
C ASP A 87 22.27 -8.45 -33.11
N ALA A 88 22.70 -8.22 -31.87
CA ALA A 88 22.05 -8.80 -30.71
C ALA A 88 21.66 -7.66 -29.76
N THR A 89 20.50 -7.05 -30.04
CA THR A 89 19.82 -6.21 -29.06
C THR A 89 19.68 -7.01 -27.78
N THR A 90 20.37 -6.55 -26.74
CA THR A 90 20.45 -7.16 -25.42
C THR A 90 19.04 -7.29 -24.85
N ASP A 91 18.48 -8.50 -24.80
CA ASP A 91 17.20 -8.73 -24.13
C ASP A 91 17.50 -9.14 -22.68
N PRO A 92 17.24 -8.29 -21.66
CA PRO A 92 17.63 -8.52 -20.28
C PRO A 92 16.76 -9.58 -19.55
N SER A 93 15.98 -10.40 -20.26
CA SER A 93 14.86 -11.18 -19.69
C SER A 93 15.04 -12.71 -19.73
N SER A 94 16.21 -13.24 -19.34
CA SER A 94 16.40 -14.71 -19.25
C SER A 94 15.83 -15.33 -17.97
N VAL A 95 15.35 -14.52 -17.02
CA VAL A 95 14.81 -14.99 -15.72
C VAL A 95 13.28 -15.10 -15.83
N ARG A 96 12.73 -16.30 -15.59
CA ARG A 96 11.29 -16.59 -15.64
C ARG A 96 10.59 -16.34 -14.31
N VAL A 97 11.33 -16.35 -13.20
CA VAL A 97 10.82 -16.10 -11.85
C VAL A 97 10.37 -14.63 -11.73
N PRO A 98 9.13 -14.37 -11.28
CA PRO A 98 8.68 -13.01 -11.05
C PRO A 98 9.55 -12.32 -9.99
N PRO A 99 9.79 -10.99 -10.09
CA PRO A 99 10.55 -10.27 -9.08
C PRO A 99 9.95 -10.47 -7.69
N ALA A 100 10.77 -10.86 -6.71
CA ALA A 100 10.32 -11.13 -5.35
C ALA A 100 9.57 -9.93 -4.71
N ALA A 101 10.02 -8.71 -5.01
CA ALA A 101 9.34 -7.48 -4.61
C ALA A 101 7.87 -7.43 -5.08
N HIS A 102 7.57 -7.91 -6.28
CA HIS A 102 6.22 -7.94 -6.83
C HIS A 102 5.34 -8.96 -6.07
N ILE A 103 5.89 -10.12 -5.73
CA ILE A 103 5.19 -11.13 -4.92
C ILE A 103 4.89 -10.55 -3.53
N ARG A 104 5.89 -9.96 -2.87
CA ARG A 104 5.71 -9.31 -1.55
C ARG A 104 4.70 -8.18 -1.61
N ARG A 105 4.69 -7.35 -2.65
CA ARG A 105 3.69 -6.28 -2.83
C ARG A 105 2.26 -6.81 -2.79
N HIS A 106 1.97 -7.88 -3.55
CA HIS A 106 0.62 -8.45 -3.56
C HIS A 106 0.28 -9.21 -2.29
N ALA A 107 1.27 -9.84 -1.66
CA ALA A 107 1.11 -10.41 -0.32
C ALA A 107 0.76 -9.32 0.70
N GLY A 108 1.46 -8.18 0.66
CA GLY A 108 1.18 -7.01 1.49
C GLY A 108 -0.22 -6.47 1.26
N ARG A 109 -0.65 -6.32 0.00
CA ARG A 109 -2.04 -5.92 -0.34
C ARG A 109 -3.07 -6.85 0.29
N LEU A 110 -2.92 -8.16 0.11
CA LEU A 110 -3.85 -9.14 0.68
C LEU A 110 -3.83 -9.10 2.21
N LEU A 111 -2.65 -8.96 2.82
CA LEU A 111 -2.51 -8.81 4.27
C LEU A 111 -3.25 -7.57 4.79
N THR A 112 -3.15 -6.42 4.11
CA THR A 112 -3.88 -5.21 4.49
C THR A 112 -5.39 -5.46 4.46
N ILE A 113 -5.91 -6.13 3.44
CA ILE A 113 -7.33 -6.49 3.36
C ILE A 113 -7.73 -7.44 4.52
N LEU A 114 -6.95 -8.50 4.76
CA LEU A 114 -7.25 -9.47 5.82
C LEU A 114 -7.09 -8.87 7.23
N SER A 115 -6.25 -7.85 7.40
CA SER A 115 -6.06 -7.16 8.68
C SER A 115 -7.30 -6.40 9.18
N LEU A 116 -8.34 -6.28 8.36
CA LEU A 116 -9.65 -5.78 8.78
C LEU A 116 -10.38 -6.78 9.69
N LEU A 117 -10.08 -8.08 9.60
CA LEU A 117 -10.73 -9.11 10.40
C LEU A 117 -10.19 -9.16 11.84
N PRO A 118 -11.06 -9.21 12.87
CA PRO A 118 -10.62 -9.24 14.27
C PRO A 118 -9.68 -10.40 14.64
N ASN A 119 -9.89 -11.58 14.05
CA ASN A 119 -9.02 -12.74 14.30
C ASN A 119 -7.63 -12.51 13.72
N SER A 120 -7.56 -11.98 12.50
CA SER A 120 -6.32 -11.64 11.82
C SER A 120 -5.53 -10.58 12.57
N LYS A 121 -6.21 -9.54 13.10
CA LYS A 121 -5.57 -8.54 13.96
C LYS A 121 -4.85 -9.18 15.15
N LYS A 122 -5.54 -10.05 15.89
CA LYS A 122 -4.98 -10.73 17.08
C LYS A 122 -3.77 -11.59 16.73
N GLU A 123 -3.83 -12.34 15.63
CA GLU A 123 -2.74 -13.20 15.18
C GLU A 123 -1.49 -12.39 14.80
N ILE A 124 -1.67 -11.30 14.03
CA ILE A 124 -0.56 -10.42 13.64
C ILE A 124 0.05 -9.74 14.87
N ILE A 125 -0.77 -9.18 15.77
CA ILE A 125 -0.30 -8.49 17.00
C ILE A 125 0.47 -9.45 17.91
N SER A 126 0.08 -10.72 17.96
CA SER A 126 0.75 -11.73 18.79
C SER A 126 2.15 -12.09 18.26
N ASP A 127 2.44 -11.80 16.99
CA ASP A 127 3.75 -12.04 16.38
C ASP A 127 4.61 -10.77 16.37
N ALA A 128 5.40 -10.61 17.43
CA ALA A 128 6.30 -9.47 17.58
C ALA A 128 7.34 -9.34 16.44
N VAL A 129 7.78 -10.47 15.85
CA VAL A 129 8.74 -10.46 14.74
C VAL A 129 8.07 -9.90 13.49
N TRP A 130 6.83 -10.31 13.22
CA TRP A 130 6.07 -9.83 12.08
C TRP A 130 5.72 -8.36 12.23
N CYS A 131 5.23 -7.92 13.39
CA CYS A 131 4.97 -6.51 13.67
C CYS A 131 6.23 -5.65 13.49
N LYS A 132 7.37 -6.09 14.02
CA LYS A 132 8.64 -5.38 13.84
C LYS A 132 9.04 -5.29 12.36
N TRP A 133 8.91 -6.38 11.62
CA TRP A 133 9.20 -6.39 10.18
C TRP A 133 8.30 -5.43 9.40
N LEU A 134 7.00 -5.38 9.72
CA LEU A 134 6.05 -4.44 9.10
C LEU A 134 6.45 -2.99 9.39
N GLU A 135 6.86 -2.69 10.63
CA GLU A 135 7.29 -1.35 11.04
C GLU A 135 8.59 -0.94 10.34
N ASP A 136 9.58 -1.85 10.31
CA ASP A 136 10.87 -1.61 9.68
C ASP A 136 10.74 -1.48 8.15
N CYS A 137 9.81 -2.23 7.53
CA CYS A 137 9.49 -2.09 6.10
C CYS A 137 8.80 -0.76 5.80
N ALA A 138 7.77 -0.39 6.57
CA ALA A 138 7.04 0.87 6.39
C ALA A 138 7.92 2.10 6.65
N SER A 139 8.85 1.98 7.62
CA SER A 139 9.84 3.01 8.01
C SER A 139 11.11 3.00 7.13
N GLY A 140 11.14 2.21 6.05
CA GLY A 140 12.28 2.17 5.14
C GLY A 140 13.61 1.71 5.75
N ARG A 141 13.59 1.09 6.94
CA ARG A 141 14.77 0.54 7.63
C ARG A 141 15.26 -0.75 6.99
N ILE A 142 14.35 -1.46 6.31
CA ILE A 142 14.69 -2.59 5.43
C ILE A 142 14.82 -2.07 4.00
N PRO A 143 15.85 -2.49 3.24
CA PRO A 143 15.99 -2.15 1.83
C PRO A 143 14.80 -2.69 1.04
N CYS A 144 13.81 -1.84 0.83
CA CYS A 144 12.58 -2.14 0.12
C CYS A 144 12.27 -0.96 -0.79
N ASN A 145 12.53 -1.12 -2.09
CA ASN A 145 12.29 -0.07 -3.08
C ASN A 145 10.81 0.02 -3.49
N ASP A 146 9.94 -0.80 -2.91
CA ASP A 146 8.53 -0.90 -3.30
C ASP A 146 7.65 -0.01 -2.42
N ILE A 147 7.36 1.20 -2.90
CA ILE A 147 6.56 2.19 -2.16
C ILE A 147 5.16 1.66 -1.83
N LYS A 148 4.57 0.83 -2.71
CA LYS A 148 3.25 0.24 -2.47
C LYS A 148 3.29 -0.74 -1.31
N LEU A 149 4.33 -1.57 -1.24
CA LEU A 149 4.53 -2.47 -0.11
C LEU A 149 4.71 -1.70 1.20
N LYS A 150 5.54 -0.65 1.22
CA LYS A 150 5.70 0.21 2.41
C LYS A 150 4.36 0.79 2.88
N SER A 151 3.57 1.30 1.94
CA SER A 151 2.21 1.77 2.21
C SER A 151 1.36 0.66 2.82
N TYR A 152 1.27 -0.52 2.19
CA TYR A 152 0.49 -1.64 2.73
C TYR A 152 0.92 -2.04 4.14
N CYS A 153 2.23 -2.11 4.41
CA CYS A 153 2.74 -2.39 5.75
C CYS A 153 2.25 -1.34 6.76
N ARG A 154 2.33 -0.05 6.43
CA ARG A 154 1.84 1.04 7.30
C ARG A 154 0.33 0.95 7.55
N LEU A 155 -0.45 0.72 6.50
CA LEU A 155 -1.90 0.60 6.59
C LEU A 155 -2.32 -0.63 7.41
N THR A 156 -1.62 -1.77 7.24
CA THR A 156 -1.83 -2.96 8.08
C THR A 156 -1.58 -2.65 9.55
N LEU A 157 -0.48 -1.95 9.88
CA LEU A 157 -0.18 -1.56 11.26
C LEU A 157 -1.27 -0.66 11.85
N LEU A 158 -1.78 0.30 11.08
CA LEU A 158 -2.90 1.15 11.50
C LEU A 158 -4.18 0.35 11.73
N ASN A 159 -4.49 -0.64 10.87
CA ASN A 159 -5.65 -1.52 11.04
C ASN A 159 -5.58 -2.37 12.31
N ILE A 160 -4.42 -2.95 12.63
CA ILE A 160 -4.26 -3.86 13.76
C ILE A 160 -4.14 -3.12 15.10
N LEU A 161 -3.45 -1.98 15.14
CA LEU A 161 -3.19 -1.23 16.38
C LEU A 161 -4.41 -0.42 16.84
N CYS A 162 -5.40 -0.32 15.98
CA CYS A 162 -6.64 0.34 16.30
C CYS A 162 -7.50 -0.50 17.27
N SER A 163 -7.70 0.02 18.47
CA SER A 163 -8.50 -0.61 19.52
C SER A 163 -9.98 -0.37 19.30
N GLU A 164 -10.71 -1.37 18.81
CA GLU A 164 -12.17 -1.33 18.80
C GLU A 164 -12.70 -1.49 20.24
N SER A 165 -13.39 -0.48 20.76
CA SER A 165 -14.17 -0.65 21.99
C SER A 165 -15.32 -1.64 21.72
N PRO A 166 -15.50 -2.70 22.52
CA PRO A 166 -16.43 -3.79 22.26
C PRO A 166 -17.94 -3.42 22.25
N ASN A 167 -18.28 -2.13 22.44
CA ASN A 167 -19.66 -1.65 22.52
C ASN A 167 -20.24 -1.07 21.21
N THR A 168 -19.53 -1.14 20.09
CA THR A 168 -20.10 -0.74 18.80
C THR A 168 -20.98 -1.87 18.27
N ARG A 169 -22.31 -1.76 18.48
CA ARG A 169 -23.30 -2.70 17.96
C ARG A 169 -23.04 -2.96 16.48
N LYS A 170 -22.98 -4.24 16.09
CA LYS A 170 -22.89 -4.66 14.68
C LYS A 170 -24.05 -4.03 13.91
N ALA A 171 -23.76 -3.11 13.00
CA ALA A 171 -24.75 -2.59 12.06
C ALA A 171 -25.27 -3.77 11.22
N SER A 172 -26.58 -3.92 11.15
CA SER A 172 -27.26 -4.87 10.27
C SER A 172 -27.13 -4.45 8.81
N ASP A 173 -27.14 -5.42 7.89
CA ASP A 173 -27.08 -5.28 6.42
C ASP A 173 -28.32 -4.59 5.79
N GLU A 174 -28.96 -3.66 6.48
CA GLU A 174 -29.99 -2.79 5.91
C GLU A 174 -29.42 -1.39 5.70
N TYR A 175 -29.70 -0.83 4.50
CA TYR A 175 -29.31 0.50 4.01
C TYR A 175 -28.68 1.43 5.07
N PRO A 176 -27.40 1.83 4.92
CA PRO A 176 -26.67 2.52 5.98
C PRO A 176 -27.30 3.88 6.25
N ASP A 177 -27.95 3.98 7.42
CA ASP A 177 -28.38 5.25 7.96
C ASP A 177 -27.12 6.09 8.23
N SER A 178 -27.08 7.28 7.61
CA SER A 178 -25.88 8.08 7.37
C SER A 178 -25.24 8.68 8.63
N GLU A 179 -25.59 8.22 9.84
CA GLU A 179 -24.97 8.68 11.09
C GLU A 179 -24.07 7.65 11.76
N SER A 180 -24.23 6.36 11.45
CA SER A 180 -23.52 5.28 12.16
C SER A 180 -22.10 5.03 11.63
N GLU A 181 -21.85 5.27 10.34
CA GLU A 181 -20.51 5.16 9.75
C GLU A 181 -19.55 6.25 10.23
N TYR A 182 -20.05 7.46 10.48
CA TYR A 182 -19.25 8.60 10.96
C TYR A 182 -18.83 8.48 12.44
N LYS A 183 -19.35 7.49 13.17
CA LYS A 183 -19.06 7.25 14.60
C LYS A 183 -18.10 6.08 14.85
N ARG A 184 -17.54 5.46 13.81
CA ARG A 184 -16.47 4.46 14.02
C ARG A 184 -15.22 5.16 14.56
N ASN A 185 -14.85 4.82 15.79
CA ASN A 185 -13.65 5.35 16.45
C ASN A 185 -12.34 4.85 15.81
N CYS A 186 -12.43 3.91 14.86
CA CYS A 186 -11.30 3.17 14.34
C CYS A 186 -11.19 3.28 12.82
N PRO A 187 -10.10 3.84 12.27
CA PRO A 187 -9.90 3.89 10.83
C PRO A 187 -9.67 2.48 10.26
N GLN A 188 -10.26 2.23 9.09
CA GLN A 188 -10.18 0.98 8.35
C GLN A 188 -9.61 1.25 6.96
N PHE A 189 -8.45 0.68 6.71
CA PHE A 189 -7.74 0.79 5.44
C PHE A 189 -7.89 -0.52 4.67
N GLY A 190 -8.83 -0.55 3.74
CA GLY A 190 -9.04 -1.65 2.80
C GLY A 190 -8.21 -1.49 1.52
N ASP A 191 -8.73 -2.02 0.40
CA ASP A 191 -8.11 -1.87 -0.91
C ASP A 191 -8.61 -0.58 -1.59
N ALA A 192 -7.74 0.40 -1.79
CA ALA A 192 -7.88 1.57 -2.69
C ALA A 192 -6.95 2.72 -2.27
N LEU A 193 -6.52 2.75 -1.02
CA LEU A 193 -5.71 3.85 -0.49
C LEU A 193 -4.25 3.46 -0.47
N PHE A 194 -3.40 4.42 -0.82
CA PHE A 194 -1.97 4.33 -0.59
C PHE A 194 -1.51 5.54 0.18
N LEU A 195 -0.64 5.32 1.16
CA LEU A 195 0.05 6.36 1.89
C LEU A 195 1.35 6.69 1.14
N LEU A 196 1.52 7.96 0.76
CA LEU A 196 2.70 8.44 0.03
C LEU A 196 3.89 8.66 0.97
N ASN A 197 3.62 8.97 2.24
CA ASN A 197 4.63 9.08 3.30
C ASN A 197 4.42 8.00 4.39
N PRO A 198 4.65 6.71 4.09
CA PRO A 198 4.48 5.62 5.07
C PRO A 198 5.40 5.72 6.30
N GLU A 199 6.46 6.51 6.16
CA GLU A 199 7.48 6.78 7.17
C GLU A 199 6.94 7.59 8.38
N LEU A 200 5.83 8.33 8.18
CA LEU A 200 5.20 9.16 9.22
C LEU A 200 4.75 8.32 10.41
N PRO A 201 5.16 8.60 11.67
CA PRO A 201 4.84 7.80 12.85
C PRO A 201 3.37 7.39 12.91
N LEU A 202 3.11 6.12 13.28
CA LEU A 202 1.75 5.61 13.44
C LEU A 202 1.00 6.50 14.44
N GLU A 203 -0.16 7.02 14.02
CA GLU A 203 -1.18 7.48 14.95
C GLU A 203 -1.76 6.26 15.66
N VAL A 204 -1.07 5.76 16.67
CA VAL A 204 -1.71 4.92 17.67
C VAL A 204 -1.92 5.83 18.87
N HIS A 205 -3.17 6.20 19.13
CA HIS A 205 -3.56 6.65 20.46
C HIS A 205 -3.37 5.44 21.39
N VAL A 206 -2.14 5.26 21.87
CA VAL A 206 -1.84 4.43 23.02
C VAL A 206 -1.99 5.36 24.20
N ASP A 207 -3.19 5.42 24.78
CA ASP A 207 -3.33 6.03 26.09
C ASP A 207 -2.40 5.30 27.05
N ASN A 208 -1.66 6.06 27.86
CA ASN A 208 -0.62 5.57 28.77
C ASN A 208 -1.18 4.87 30.03
N SER A 209 -2.36 4.30 29.89
CA SER A 209 -2.94 3.23 30.68
C SER A 209 -3.65 2.35 29.68
N GLY A 210 -3.32 1.07 29.56
CA GLY A 210 -4.00 0.17 28.63
C GLY A 210 -5.50 0.46 28.57
N PHE A 211 -5.98 0.84 27.38
CA PHE A 211 -7.33 1.30 27.03
C PHE A 211 -7.72 2.75 27.40
N GLY A 212 -7.81 3.59 26.35
CA GLY A 212 -8.55 4.85 26.32
C GLY A 212 -8.35 5.58 24.98
N ILE A 213 -9.32 6.37 24.52
CA ILE A 213 -9.24 7.25 23.34
C ILE A 213 -9.75 8.63 23.78
N LEU A 214 -8.91 9.66 23.64
CA LEU A 214 -9.29 11.06 23.84
C LEU A 214 -10.06 11.59 22.62
N ARG A 215 -11.38 11.76 22.79
CA ARG A 215 -12.17 12.63 21.92
C ARG A 215 -11.85 14.07 22.24
N VAL A 216 -11.32 14.82 21.26
CA VAL A 216 -11.41 16.29 21.30
C VAL A 216 -12.88 16.66 21.02
N SER A 217 -13.68 16.77 22.08
CA SER A 217 -14.95 17.49 22.00
C SER A 217 -14.64 18.98 21.92
N ARG A 218 -14.84 19.58 20.74
CA ARG A 218 -14.94 21.03 20.60
C ARG A 218 -16.38 21.42 20.94
N ASP A 219 -16.66 21.57 22.24
CA ASP A 219 -17.87 22.24 22.73
C ASP A 219 -17.59 22.84 24.11
N ASN A 220 -17.33 24.15 24.13
CA ASN A 220 -18.09 25.11 24.94
C ASN A 220 -17.46 26.50 24.82
N CYS A 221 -18.15 27.39 24.11
CA CYS A 221 -18.07 28.82 24.34
C CYS A 221 -18.80 29.13 25.65
N LYS A 222 -18.13 29.72 26.64
CA LYS A 222 -18.76 30.64 27.59
C LYS A 222 -17.79 31.77 27.96
N GLU A 223 -18.26 32.99 27.72
CA GLU A 223 -17.81 34.23 28.38
C GLU A 223 -18.02 34.09 29.90
N ASP A 224 -17.08 34.55 30.71
CA ASP A 224 -17.22 35.72 31.61
C ASP A 224 -16.01 35.79 32.59
N GLY A 225 -15.65 37.00 33.01
CA GLY A 225 -14.36 37.37 33.57
C GLY A 225 -14.08 37.01 35.04
N GLY A 226 -12.88 37.38 35.48
CA GLY A 226 -12.47 37.28 36.89
C GLY A 226 -10.95 37.41 37.10
N ILE A 227 -10.55 38.53 37.68
CA ILE A 227 -9.17 38.93 38.05
C ILE A 227 -8.59 38.05 39.15
N GLY A 228 -7.29 37.76 39.10
CA GLY A 228 -6.50 37.34 40.28
C GLY A 228 -5.16 36.69 39.92
N GLY A 229 -4.06 37.45 40.06
CA GLY A 229 -2.71 36.97 39.79
C GLY A 229 -2.06 36.19 40.94
N SER A 230 -0.97 35.49 40.63
CA SER A 230 0.27 35.45 41.41
C SER A 230 1.31 34.62 40.63
N GLY A 231 2.49 35.19 40.44
CA GLY A 231 3.52 34.66 39.55
C GLY A 231 4.33 33.50 40.11
N SER A 232 5.05 32.85 39.20
CA SER A 232 6.43 32.39 39.43
C SER A 232 7.08 32.15 38.07
N GLU A 233 8.07 32.97 37.75
CA GLU A 233 9.00 32.75 36.66
C GLU A 233 10.01 31.67 37.07
N THR A 234 10.30 30.73 36.18
CA THR A 234 11.66 30.17 36.04
C THR A 234 11.87 29.75 34.59
N VAL A 235 12.81 30.46 33.97
CA VAL A 235 13.45 30.18 32.69
C VAL A 235 14.46 29.03 32.86
N ASN A 236 14.57 28.16 31.85
CA ASN A 236 15.78 27.44 31.39
C ASN A 236 15.39 26.76 30.05
N SER A 237 15.69 27.35 28.89
CA SER A 237 16.96 27.27 28.13
C SER A 237 17.04 26.04 27.21
N VAL A 238 16.78 26.31 25.93
CA VAL A 238 17.42 25.80 24.70
C VAL A 238 18.04 24.39 24.75
N ASP A 239 17.33 23.43 24.14
CA ASP A 239 17.92 22.35 23.33
C ASP A 239 17.02 22.21 22.09
N ASP A 240 17.25 23.10 21.13
CA ASP A 240 16.76 22.98 19.75
C ASP A 240 17.57 21.89 19.03
N ALA A 241 16.86 21.07 18.25
CA ALA A 241 17.37 20.09 17.28
C ALA A 241 17.66 18.65 17.73
N GLU A 242 16.76 17.98 18.47
CA GLU A 242 16.66 16.50 18.37
C GLU A 242 15.32 15.88 18.81
N ALA A 243 14.22 16.59 18.54
CA ALA A 243 12.88 16.01 18.69
C ALA A 243 11.98 16.58 17.60
N ALA A 244 12.05 16.03 16.39
CA ALA A 244 10.90 16.03 15.50
C ALA A 244 9.79 15.31 16.27
N SER A 245 9.01 16.10 16.99
CA SER A 245 7.98 15.64 17.90
C SER A 245 7.11 14.63 17.17
N LYS A 246 6.83 13.52 17.84
CA LYS A 246 5.84 12.50 17.49
C LYS A 246 4.42 13.13 17.48
N SER A 247 4.23 14.15 16.68
CA SER A 247 3.03 14.97 16.64
C SER A 247 2.02 14.33 15.72
N VAL A 248 0.79 14.21 16.22
CA VAL A 248 -0.38 13.79 15.45
C VAL A 248 -0.48 14.63 14.18
N PRO A 249 -0.61 14.02 12.99
CA PRO A 249 -0.87 14.74 11.75
C PRO A 249 -2.00 15.77 11.87
N LEU A 250 -1.74 17.00 11.42
CA LEU A 250 -2.69 18.10 11.56
C LEU A 250 -3.69 18.16 10.40
N MET A 251 -3.38 17.55 9.26
CA MET A 251 -4.23 17.54 8.07
C MET A 251 -4.02 16.30 7.21
N ASP A 252 -5.02 15.99 6.39
CA ASP A 252 -4.96 14.96 5.37
C ASP A 252 -4.94 15.60 3.99
N VAL A 253 -4.05 15.16 3.11
CA VAL A 253 -3.99 15.59 1.70
C VAL A 253 -4.24 14.37 0.82
N VAL A 254 -5.31 14.42 0.02
CA VAL A 254 -5.77 13.29 -0.79
C VAL A 254 -5.58 13.62 -2.27
N PHE A 255 -4.71 12.86 -2.92
CA PHE A 255 -4.43 12.92 -4.35
C PHE A 255 -5.38 12.02 -5.13
N VAL A 256 -6.14 12.61 -6.04
CA VAL A 256 -7.11 11.93 -6.90
C VAL A 256 -6.66 12.04 -8.36
N HIS A 257 -6.25 10.92 -8.94
CA HIS A 257 -5.77 10.88 -10.31
C HIS A 257 -6.89 11.10 -11.34
N GLY A 258 -6.51 11.41 -12.58
CA GLY A 258 -7.45 11.57 -13.70
C GLY A 258 -7.64 10.29 -14.50
N LEU A 259 -8.36 10.44 -15.61
CA LEU A 259 -8.62 9.40 -16.60
C LEU A 259 -7.32 8.86 -17.23
N ARG A 260 -7.12 7.54 -17.30
CA ARG A 260 -5.85 6.88 -17.70
C ARG A 260 -4.68 7.13 -16.74
N GLY A 261 -4.93 7.78 -15.60
CA GLY A 261 -3.97 7.93 -14.53
C GLY A 261 -3.87 6.69 -13.66
N GLY A 262 -2.86 6.67 -12.80
CA GLY A 262 -2.72 5.72 -11.71
C GLY A 262 -2.42 6.44 -10.39
N PRO A 263 -2.59 5.77 -9.24
CA PRO A 263 -2.35 6.33 -7.91
C PRO A 263 -0.94 6.88 -7.75
N PHE A 264 0.06 6.28 -8.40
CA PHE A 264 1.44 6.80 -8.40
C PHE A 264 1.80 7.43 -9.74
N ASN A 265 1.37 6.82 -10.84
CA ASN A 265 1.77 7.26 -12.19
C ASN A 265 1.40 8.73 -12.50
N SER A 266 0.28 9.20 -11.98
CA SER A 266 -0.21 10.56 -12.28
C SER A 266 0.62 11.65 -11.65
N TRP A 267 1.36 11.32 -10.59
CA TRP A 267 2.12 12.27 -9.79
C TRP A 267 3.61 12.16 -10.04
N ARG A 268 3.98 11.61 -11.20
CA ARG A 268 5.39 11.38 -11.49
C ARG A 268 6.14 12.61 -12.00
N ILE A 269 7.40 12.72 -11.62
CA ILE A 269 8.40 13.56 -12.28
C ILE A 269 8.89 12.79 -13.51
N ALA A 270 8.77 13.38 -14.69
CA ALA A 270 9.12 12.71 -15.94
C ALA A 270 10.61 12.90 -16.26
N ASP A 271 11.42 11.88 -15.98
CA ASP A 271 12.75 11.75 -16.56
C ASP A 271 12.62 10.99 -17.89
N ASP A 272 12.75 11.73 -18.99
CA ASP A 272 12.67 11.31 -20.40
C ASP A 272 11.32 10.85 -20.97
N LYS A 273 10.89 11.59 -22.01
CA LYS A 273 9.59 11.47 -22.69
C LYS A 273 9.46 10.29 -23.67
N SER A 274 10.42 9.35 -23.73
CA SER A 274 10.43 8.32 -24.79
C SER A 274 10.03 6.90 -24.38
N SER A 275 9.86 6.59 -23.09
CA SER A 275 9.68 5.18 -22.66
C SER A 275 8.23 4.71 -22.48
N THR A 276 7.21 5.52 -22.77
CA THR A 276 5.81 5.18 -22.43
C THR A 276 5.00 4.54 -23.57
N THR A 277 5.62 4.12 -24.67
CA THR A 277 4.92 3.53 -25.84
C THR A 277 4.68 2.02 -25.75
N LYS A 278 5.06 1.33 -24.67
CA LYS A 278 4.71 -0.08 -24.47
C LYS A 278 3.94 -0.31 -23.17
N ALA A 279 2.64 -0.52 -23.32
CA ALA A 279 1.75 -1.40 -22.53
C ALA A 279 0.45 -0.69 -22.11
N GLY A 280 -0.65 -1.05 -22.76
CA GLY A 280 -2.00 -0.57 -22.48
C GLY A 280 -2.67 -1.21 -21.25
N LEU A 281 -1.93 -1.59 -20.21
CA LEU A 281 -2.49 -2.13 -18.97
C LEU A 281 -2.07 -1.26 -17.77
N VAL A 282 -3.04 -0.77 -17.00
CA VAL A 282 -2.82 0.12 -15.84
C VAL A 282 -1.86 -0.51 -14.82
N GLU A 283 -1.83 -1.83 -14.67
CA GLU A 283 -0.98 -2.53 -13.70
C GLU A 283 0.52 -2.49 -14.02
N SER A 284 0.92 -2.67 -15.28
CA SER A 284 2.34 -2.67 -15.69
C SER A 284 2.95 -1.27 -15.61
N ILE A 285 2.15 -0.23 -15.86
CA ILE A 285 2.58 1.17 -15.77
C ILE A 285 2.82 1.57 -14.30
N ASP A 286 2.04 0.98 -13.39
CA ASP A 286 2.09 1.23 -11.96
C ASP A 286 3.19 0.42 -11.25
N GLU A 287 3.73 -0.60 -11.91
CA GLU A 287 4.90 -1.41 -11.50
C GLU A 287 6.20 -0.62 -11.70
N ASP A 288 6.34 0.06 -12.84
CA ASP A 288 7.47 0.96 -13.10
C ASP A 288 7.40 2.26 -12.27
N ALA A 289 6.27 2.52 -11.59
CA ALA A 289 5.98 3.74 -10.80
C ALA A 289 6.44 3.71 -9.36
N GLY A 290 6.85 2.54 -8.87
CA GLY A 290 7.34 2.39 -7.51
C GLY A 290 8.81 2.78 -7.33
N LYS A 291 9.53 3.15 -8.39
CA LYS A 291 10.97 3.47 -8.30
C LYS A 291 11.16 4.83 -7.61
N GLU A 292 12.06 4.87 -6.61
CA GLU A 292 12.44 6.08 -5.88
C GLU A 292 12.87 7.21 -6.84
N GLY A 293 12.54 8.47 -6.51
CA GLY A 293 12.89 9.64 -7.33
C GLY A 293 11.81 10.06 -8.33
N THR A 294 10.70 9.33 -8.42
CA THR A 294 9.71 9.56 -9.48
C THR A 294 8.40 10.17 -9.02
N CYS A 295 8.10 10.40 -7.72
CA CYS A 295 6.77 10.85 -7.28
C CYS A 295 6.84 12.14 -6.44
N TRP A 296 6.52 13.29 -7.06
CA TRP A 296 6.78 14.60 -6.46
C TRP A 296 6.05 14.87 -5.12
N PRO A 297 4.80 14.39 -4.85
CA PRO A 297 4.18 14.64 -3.56
C PRO A 297 4.89 13.91 -2.42
N ARG A 298 5.48 12.74 -2.71
CA ARG A 298 6.25 12.00 -1.71
C ARG A 298 7.59 12.66 -1.45
N GLU A 299 8.24 13.20 -2.48
CA GLU A 299 9.61 13.70 -2.37
C GLU A 299 9.67 15.14 -1.87
N TRP A 300 8.79 16.01 -2.35
CA TRP A 300 8.84 17.45 -2.04
C TRP A 300 7.86 17.78 -0.92
N LEU A 301 6.58 17.43 -1.07
CA LEU A 301 5.57 17.82 -0.07
C LEU A 301 5.75 17.10 1.27
N ALA A 302 6.22 15.85 1.29
CA ALA A 302 6.42 15.14 2.56
C ALA A 302 7.52 15.76 3.43
N ALA A 303 8.53 16.38 2.80
CA ALA A 303 9.58 17.10 3.51
C ALA A 303 9.12 18.49 3.97
N ASP A 304 8.35 19.20 3.13
CA ASP A 304 7.86 20.54 3.44
C ASP A 304 6.74 20.55 4.50
N PHE A 305 5.92 19.50 4.54
CA PHE A 305 4.80 19.35 5.47
C PHE A 305 4.87 18.00 6.21
N PRO A 306 5.82 17.82 7.14
CA PRO A 306 5.98 16.57 7.89
C PRO A 306 4.76 16.24 8.75
N GLN A 307 3.94 17.23 9.10
CA GLN A 307 2.70 17.07 9.87
C GLN A 307 1.46 16.71 9.01
N ALA A 308 1.60 16.51 7.70
CA ALA A 308 0.48 16.14 6.81
C ALA A 308 0.57 14.68 6.38
N ARG A 309 -0.56 13.94 6.44
CA ARG A 309 -0.65 12.60 5.83
C ARG A 309 -1.03 12.75 4.37
N PHE A 310 -0.24 12.15 3.48
CA PHE A 310 -0.47 12.20 2.04
C PHE A 310 -1.03 10.87 1.54
N PHE A 311 -2.26 10.89 1.06
CA PHE A 311 -2.91 9.71 0.48
C PHE A 311 -3.05 9.86 -1.02
N THR A 312 -2.93 8.76 -1.76
CA THR A 312 -3.39 8.68 -3.15
C THR A 312 -4.43 7.57 -3.29
N VAL A 313 -5.47 7.82 -4.08
CA VAL A 313 -6.57 6.87 -4.29
C VAL A 313 -6.35 6.06 -5.57
N LYS A 314 -6.67 4.77 -5.52
CA LYS A 314 -6.73 3.85 -6.65
C LYS A 314 -8.19 3.59 -6.99
N TYR A 315 -8.55 3.88 -8.23
CA TYR A 315 -9.83 3.49 -8.79
C TYR A 315 -9.71 3.23 -10.29
N LYS A 316 -10.62 2.42 -10.84
CA LYS A 316 -10.61 2.12 -12.27
C LYS A 316 -11.15 3.33 -13.04
N THR A 317 -10.36 3.83 -14.01
CA THR A 317 -10.79 4.87 -14.95
C THR A 317 -10.80 4.27 -16.36
N ASN A 318 -11.97 3.99 -16.93
CA ASN A 318 -12.08 3.46 -18.30
C ASN A 318 -12.39 4.59 -19.30
N LEU A 319 -11.72 4.56 -20.46
CA LEU A 319 -11.86 5.60 -21.50
C LEU A 319 -13.04 5.37 -22.46
N THR A 320 -13.58 4.14 -22.55
CA THR A 320 -14.56 3.81 -23.59
C THR A 320 -15.63 2.83 -23.08
N GLN A 321 -16.88 3.12 -23.46
CA GLN A 321 -18.09 2.36 -23.15
C GLN A 321 -18.16 0.98 -23.83
N TRP A 322 -17.09 0.52 -24.47
CA TRP A 322 -17.05 -0.73 -25.25
C TRP A 322 -16.54 -1.94 -24.48
N THR A 323 -15.95 -1.76 -23.31
CA THR A 323 -15.54 -2.85 -22.42
C THR A 323 -16.28 -2.74 -21.10
N GLY A 324 -17.41 -3.43 -20.99
CA GLY A 324 -18.05 -3.87 -19.74
C GLY A 324 -18.25 -2.82 -18.64
N ALA A 325 -19.52 -2.46 -18.41
CA ALA A 325 -20.08 -1.82 -17.21
C ALA A 325 -19.06 -1.16 -16.25
N SER A 326 -18.62 0.05 -16.57
CA SER A 326 -18.05 0.93 -15.54
C SER A 326 -19.20 1.47 -14.70
N LEU A 327 -19.04 1.44 -13.37
CA LEU A 327 -19.95 2.12 -12.47
C LEU A 327 -20.02 3.62 -12.86
N PRO A 328 -21.19 4.27 -12.83
CA PRO A 328 -21.31 5.70 -13.09
C PRO A 328 -20.36 6.50 -12.20
N LEU A 329 -19.92 7.68 -12.65
CA LEU A 329 -19.01 8.55 -11.88
C LEU A 329 -19.51 8.78 -10.45
N GLN A 330 -20.83 8.93 -10.29
CA GLN A 330 -21.47 9.07 -8.99
C GLN A 330 -21.23 7.86 -8.08
N GLU A 331 -21.29 6.65 -8.60
CA GLU A 331 -21.08 5.43 -7.83
C GLU A 331 -19.60 5.23 -7.47
N VAL A 332 -18.68 5.54 -8.39
CA VAL A 332 -17.23 5.58 -8.07
C VAL A 332 -16.93 6.64 -7.00
N SER A 333 -17.54 7.81 -7.08
CA SER A 333 -17.37 8.87 -6.09
C SER A 333 -17.92 8.48 -4.72
N SER A 334 -19.07 7.81 -4.68
CA SER A 334 -19.69 7.30 -3.45
C SER A 334 -18.84 6.20 -2.81
N MET A 335 -18.34 5.25 -3.62
CA MET A 335 -17.41 4.21 -3.17
C MET A 335 -16.12 4.82 -2.59
N LEU A 336 -15.49 5.76 -3.30
CA LEU A 336 -14.27 6.42 -2.81
C LEU A 336 -14.53 7.20 -1.52
N LEU A 337 -15.63 7.95 -1.44
CA LEU A 337 -16.03 8.67 -0.24
C LEU A 337 -16.19 7.73 0.95
N ARG A 338 -16.90 6.60 0.78
CA ARG A 338 -17.05 5.59 1.84
C ARG A 338 -15.70 5.07 2.32
N LYS A 339 -14.76 4.80 1.40
CA LYS A 339 -13.41 4.33 1.75
C LYS A 339 -12.58 5.39 2.48
N LEU A 340 -12.69 6.66 2.08
CA LEU A 340 -12.02 7.78 2.77
C LEU A 340 -12.59 7.99 4.18
N VAL A 341 -13.91 7.98 4.32
CA VAL A 341 -14.58 8.10 5.63
C VAL A 341 -14.22 6.90 6.52
N ALA A 342 -14.25 5.67 5.98
CA ALA A 342 -13.83 4.48 6.71
C ALA A 342 -12.38 4.57 7.19
N ALA A 343 -11.49 5.18 6.40
CA ALA A 343 -10.09 5.45 6.78
C ALA A 343 -9.91 6.61 7.79
N GLY A 344 -11.01 7.21 8.27
CA GLY A 344 -10.98 8.34 9.20
C GLY A 344 -10.57 9.67 8.59
N ILE A 345 -10.52 9.77 7.25
CA ILE A 345 -10.21 11.00 6.53
C ILE A 345 -11.46 11.90 6.59
N GLY A 346 -11.28 13.12 7.09
CA GLY A 346 -12.37 14.05 7.41
C GLY A 346 -12.52 14.36 8.90
N SER A 347 -11.84 13.61 9.78
CA SER A 347 -11.73 13.93 11.22
C SER A 347 -10.85 15.16 11.50
N ARG A 348 -10.05 15.55 10.53
CA ARG A 348 -9.18 16.73 10.49
C ARG A 348 -9.36 17.46 9.15
N PRO A 349 -8.84 18.69 8.98
CA PRO A 349 -8.88 19.38 7.69
C PRO A 349 -8.36 18.49 6.55
N VAL A 350 -9.12 18.43 5.45
CA VAL A 350 -8.78 17.64 4.27
C VAL A 350 -8.57 18.55 3.07
N ILE A 351 -7.45 18.35 2.36
CA ILE A 351 -7.16 19.02 1.10
C ILE A 351 -7.21 17.97 -0.01
N PHE A 352 -8.02 18.21 -1.05
CA PHE A 352 -8.04 17.37 -2.24
C PHE A 352 -7.18 17.97 -3.34
N VAL A 353 -6.24 17.20 -3.86
CA VAL A 353 -5.46 17.54 -5.05
C VAL A 353 -5.94 16.64 -6.19
N THR A 354 -6.57 17.24 -7.19
CA THR A 354 -7.15 16.49 -8.31
C THR A 354 -6.38 16.82 -9.60
N HIS A 355 -6.20 15.82 -10.46
CA HIS A 355 -5.61 16.02 -11.79
C HIS A 355 -6.57 15.50 -12.86
N SER A 356 -6.83 16.30 -13.90
CA SER A 356 -7.69 15.91 -15.02
C SER A 356 -6.85 15.39 -16.19
N MET A 357 -7.34 14.34 -16.88
CA MET A 357 -6.73 13.69 -18.05
C MET A 357 -5.26 13.27 -17.86
N GLY A 358 -5.03 12.00 -17.51
CA GLY A 358 -3.72 11.38 -17.65
C GLY A 358 -3.30 11.42 -19.11
N ARG A 359 -2.12 11.98 -19.37
CA ARG A 359 -1.55 12.22 -20.71
C ARG A 359 -1.90 11.08 -21.67
N THR A 360 -2.60 11.39 -22.76
CA THR A 360 -2.74 10.50 -23.89
C THR A 360 -1.35 10.27 -24.47
N GLY A 361 -0.75 9.11 -24.20
CA GLY A 361 0.41 8.65 -24.95
C GLY A 361 0.03 8.56 -26.42
N GLY A 362 0.68 9.38 -27.24
CA GLY A 362 0.78 9.24 -28.69
C GLY A 362 2.19 8.79 -29.02
#